data_AF-A0A382ZUV2-F1
#
_entry.id   AF-A0A382ZUV2-F1
#
_cell.length_a   1.000
_cell.length_b   1.000
_cell.length_c   1.000
_cell.angle_alpha   90.00
_cell.angle_beta   90.00
_cell.angle_gamma   90.00
#
_symmetry.space_group_name_H-M   'P 1'
#
loop_
_entity.id
_entity.type
_entity.pdbx_description
1 polymer ?
#
loop_
_entity_poly.entity_id
_entity_poly.type
_entity_poly.pdbx_seq_one_letter_code
_entity_poly.pdbx_strand_id
1 'polypeptide(L)' 'MEDLHHLYDEDFFKTYGWVSCYECDTIFYVIAELIEHQEECDKPKERT' A
#
# COMPACT_ATOMS: atom_id res chain seq x y z
N MET A 1 18.59 -0.71 -10.39
CA MET A 1 17.23 -0.25 -10.70
C MET A 1 16.35 -1.10 -9.81
N GLU A 2 16.09 -0.61 -8.61
CA GLU A 2 15.44 -1.39 -7.56
C GLU A 2 13.99 -1.65 -7.97
N ASP A 3 13.71 -2.92 -8.25
CA ASP A 3 12.39 -3.46 -8.56
C ASP A 3 11.43 -3.22 -7.39
N LEU A 4 10.69 -2.12 -7.46
CA LEU A 4 9.50 -1.85 -6.62
C LEU A 4 8.33 -2.82 -6.91
N HIS A 5 8.50 -3.80 -7.81
CA HIS A 5 7.45 -4.72 -8.26
C HIS A 5 7.19 -5.94 -7.35
N HIS A 6 7.84 -6.04 -6.19
CA HIS A 6 7.75 -7.25 -5.34
C HIS A 6 6.88 -7.13 -4.08
N LEU A 7 6.22 -6.00 -3.83
CA LEU A 7 5.51 -5.81 -2.55
C LEU A 7 4.01 -6.14 -2.59
N TYR A 8 3.44 -6.41 -3.77
CA TYR A 8 1.99 -6.60 -3.90
C TYR A 8 1.60 -7.96 -4.45
N ASP A 9 0.83 -8.69 -3.64
CA ASP A 9 0.28 -9.98 -4.00
C ASP A 9 -0.93 -9.77 -4.93
N GLU A 10 -0.65 -9.67 -6.23
CA GLU A 10 -1.69 -9.51 -7.26
C GLU A 10 -2.72 -10.62 -7.22
N ASP A 11 -2.33 -11.83 -6.83
CA ASP A 11 -3.24 -12.97 -6.68
C ASP A 11 -4.21 -12.76 -5.52
N PHE A 12 -3.76 -12.19 -4.40
CA PHE A 12 -4.64 -11.76 -3.31
C PHE A 12 -5.64 -10.70 -3.78
N PHE A 13 -5.18 -9.66 -4.48
CA PHE A 13 -6.07 -8.61 -4.98
C PHE A 13 -7.07 -9.15 -6.01
N LYS A 14 -6.67 -10.06 -6.90
CA LYS A 14 -7.60 -10.71 -7.86
C LYS A 14 -8.62 -11.62 -7.16
N THR A 15 -8.23 -12.26 -6.05
CA THR A 15 -9.10 -13.17 -5.30
C THR A 15 -10.10 -12.42 -4.42
N TYR A 16 -9.66 -11.37 -3.73
CA TYR A 16 -10.47 -10.67 -2.73
C TYR A 16 -10.96 -9.29 -3.18
N GLY A 17 -10.32 -8.69 -4.18
CA GLY A 17 -10.67 -7.37 -4.73
C GLY A 17 -10.29 -6.19 -3.85
N TRP A 18 -9.56 -6.42 -2.76
CA TRP A 18 -9.15 -5.38 -1.81
C TRP A 18 -7.77 -5.67 -1.26
N VAL A 19 -7.16 -4.60 -0.77
CA VAL A 19 -5.76 -4.52 -0.35
C VAL A 19 -5.64 -3.53 0.80
N SER A 20 -4.64 -3.63 1.70
CA SER A 20 -4.54 -2.72 2.85
C SER A 20 -3.14 -2.19 3.10
N CYS A 21 -3.07 -0.99 3.69
CA CYS A 21 -1.81 -0.42 4.14
C CYS A 21 -1.31 -1.12 5.40
N TYR A 22 -0.03 -1.50 5.41
CA TYR A 22 0.62 -2.16 6.54
C TYR A 22 0.80 -1.25 7.77
N GLU A 23 0.91 0.07 7.57
CA GLU A 23 1.16 1.03 8.67
C GLU A 23 -0.11 1.44 9.41
N CYS A 24 -1.26 1.47 8.73
CA CYS A 24 -2.49 2.05 9.26
C CYS A 24 -3.74 1.18 9.11
N ASP A 25 -3.60 -0.03 8.55
CA ASP A 25 -4.68 -0.99 8.29
C ASP A 25 -5.86 -0.43 7.45
N THR A 26 -5.65 0.67 6.72
CA THR A 26 -6.68 1.23 5.83
C THR A 26 -6.84 0.31 4.63
N ILE A 27 -8.09 -0.05 4.32
CA ILE A 27 -8.45 -0.88 3.17
C ILE A 27 -8.64 0.00 1.94
N PHE A 28 -8.02 -0.41 0.84
CA PHE A 28 -8.10 0.17 -0.49
C PHE A 28 -8.60 -0.88 -1.48
N TYR A 29 -9.27 -0.41 -2.53
CA TYR A 29 -9.76 -1.26 -3.62
C TYR A 29 -9.00 -1.01 -4.92
N VAL A 30 -8.02 -0.11 -4.90
CA VAL A 30 -7.18 0.27 -6.03
C VAL A 30 -5.73 0.26 -5.54
N ILE A 31 -4.88 -0.51 -6.22
CA ILE A 31 -3.47 -0.64 -5.85
C ILE A 31 -2.73 0.72 -5.95
N ALA A 32 -3.07 1.55 -6.95
CA ALA A 32 -2.47 2.88 -7.10
C ALA A 32 -2.75 3.78 -5.88
N GLU A 33 -3.99 3.81 -5.38
CA GLU A 33 -4.35 4.60 -4.20
C GLU A 33 -3.58 4.14 -2.95
N LEU A 34 -3.38 2.83 -2.82
CA LEU A 34 -2.58 2.31 -1.73
C LEU A 34 -1.11 2.74 -1.84
N ILE A 35 -0.51 2.71 -3.03
CA ILE A 35 0.90 3.09 -3.22
C ILE A 35 1.08 4.56 -2.82
N GLU A 36 0.22 5.45 -3.31
CA GLU A 36 0.25 6.87 -2.94
C GLU A 36 0.06 7.05 -1.43
N HIS A 37 -0.85 6.28 -0.82
CA HIS A 37 -1.06 6.31 0.62
C HIS A 37 0.14 5.77 1.41
N GLN A 38 0.82 4.73 0.94
CA GLN A 38 2.01 4.18 1.58
C GLN A 38 3.16 5.18 1.55
N GLU A 39 3.36 5.91 0.44
CA GLU A 39 4.34 7.00 0.38
C GLU A 39 4.03 8.13 1.37
N GLU A 40 2.75 8.39 1.66
CA GLU A 40 2.31 9.36 2.66
C GLU A 40 2.41 8.83 4.11
N CYS A 41 2.14 7.54 4.32
CA CYS A 41 2.19 6.88 5.63
C CYS A 41 3.61 6.58 6.11
N ASP A 42 4.51 6.21 5.20
CA ASP A 42 5.92 5.89 5.49
C ASP A 42 6.70 7.15 5.93
N LYS A 43 6.26 8.34 5.50
CA LYS A 43 6.86 9.59 5.97
C LYS A 43 6.68 9.71 7.48
N PRO A 44 7.78 9.83 8.26
CA PRO A 44 7.68 10.06 9.69
C PRO A 44 6.97 11.40 9.89
N LYS A 45 5.75 11.37 10.43
CA LYS A 45 5.06 12.58 10.86
C LYS A 45 5.91 13.19 11.98
N GLU A 46 6.57 14.32 11.69
CA GLU A 46 7.31 15.08 12.69
C GLU A 46 6.37 15.32 13.88
N ARG A 47 6.71 14.71 15.02
CA ARG A 47 6.03 14.94 16.30
C ARG A 47 6.48 16.32 16.78
N THR A 48 5.73 17.37 16.44
CA THR A 48 5.84 18.69 17.06
C THR A 48 5.56 18.61 18.57
#